data_AF-A0A935BLK5-F1
#
_entry.id   AF-A0A935BLK5-F1
#
_cell.length_a   1.000
_cell.length_b   1.000
_cell.length_c   1.000
_cell.angle_alpha   90.00
_cell.angle_beta   90.00
_cell.angle_gamma   90.00
#
_symmetry.space_group_name_H-M   'P 1'
#
loop_
_entity.id
_entity.type
_entity.pdbx_description
1 polymer ?
#
loop_
_entity_poly.entity_id
_entity_poly.type
_entity_poly.pdbx_seq_one_letter_code
_entity_poly.pdbx_strand_id
1 'polypeptide(L)'
;GDVALFLSLGSGNWNCLHYLRKSGSPVTAGSFSGLTAAIATNTIANGDYNQNWTWTKTTATKPALFIGETTASSATDAVILELTTAAASTAWPLQVKARTSQVFAIEESGAVKVSSAGGFWLSGYAD
;
A
#
# COMPACT_ATOMS: atom_id res chain seq x y z
N GLY A 1 -15.25 20.41 27.33
CA GLY A 1 -14.68 20.61 25.98
C GLY A 1 -13.34 19.92 25.97
N ASP A 2 -12.52 20.21 24.96
CA ASP A 2 -11.12 19.78 24.97
C ASP A 2 -10.34 20.54 26.06
N VAL A 3 -9.25 19.97 26.54
CA VAL A 3 -8.42 20.54 27.61
C VAL A 3 -6.96 20.47 27.20
N ALA A 4 -6.19 21.51 27.50
CA ALA A 4 -4.76 21.54 27.25
C ALA A 4 -3.99 22.17 28.41
N LEU A 5 -2.77 21.68 28.63
CA LEU A 5 -1.80 22.18 29.59
C LEU A 5 -0.73 22.97 28.84
N PHE A 6 -0.56 24.24 29.19
CA PHE A 6 0.42 25.13 28.57
C PHE A 6 1.49 25.57 29.57
N LEU A 7 2.74 25.56 29.14
CA LEU A 7 3.87 26.17 29.84
C LEU A 7 4.14 27.54 29.24
N SER A 8 4.10 28.58 30.08
CA SER A 8 4.54 29.92 29.68
C SER A 8 6.06 29.94 29.59
N LEU A 9 6.59 30.40 28.44
CA LEU A 9 8.02 30.65 28.24
C LEU A 9 8.34 32.15 28.24
N GLY A 10 7.39 32.99 28.64
CA GLY A 10 7.47 34.45 28.64
C GLY A 10 6.86 35.12 27.40
N SER A 11 6.45 36.38 27.53
CA SER A 11 6.05 37.30 26.45
C SER A 11 5.27 36.69 25.27
N GLY A 12 4.16 35.99 25.55
CA GLY A 12 3.29 35.44 24.51
C GLY A 12 3.78 34.14 23.87
N ASN A 13 4.94 33.61 24.30
CA ASN A 13 5.43 32.30 23.90
C ASN A 13 4.87 31.22 24.84
N TRP A 14 4.03 30.34 24.30
CA TRP A 14 3.38 29.27 25.04
C TRP A 14 3.68 27.92 24.40
N ASN A 15 4.22 27.00 25.19
CA ASN A 15 4.41 25.62 24.75
C ASN A 15 3.25 24.76 25.26
N CYS A 16 2.53 24.09 24.36
CA CYS A 16 1.51 23.12 24.74
C CYS A 16 2.19 21.81 25.15
N LEU A 17 2.16 21.50 26.45
CA LEU A 17 2.76 20.28 26.99
C LEU A 17 1.86 19.06 26.74
N HIS A 18 0.56 19.20 27.03
CA HIS A 18 -0.42 18.13 26.85
C HIS A 18 -1.73 18.67 26.31
N TYR A 19 -2.39 17.88 25.47
CA TYR A 19 -3.74 18.16 24.99
C TYR A 19 -4.57 16.88 25.07
N LEU A 20 -5.75 16.96 25.65
CA LEU A 20 -6.73 15.88 25.73
C LEU A 20 -8.03 16.35 25.08
N ARG A 21 -8.50 15.57 24.09
CA ARG A 21 -9.85 15.76 23.57
C ARG A 21 -10.87 15.34 24.62
N LYS A 22 -12.07 15.93 24.59
CA LYS A 22 -13.20 15.51 25.43
C LYS A 22 -13.47 14.00 25.33
N SER A 23 -13.22 13.41 24.16
CA SER A 23 -13.41 11.99 23.89
C SER A 23 -12.32 11.07 24.48
N GLY A 24 -11.24 11.62 25.04
CA GLY A 24 -10.07 10.85 25.46
C GLY A 24 -9.19 10.33 24.30
N SER A 25 -9.53 10.64 23.05
CA SER A 25 -8.80 10.17 21.88
C SER A 25 -7.50 10.95 21.65
N PRO A 26 -6.37 10.29 21.33
CA PRO A 26 -5.07 10.93 21.10
C PRO A 26 -5.10 12.01 20.01
N VAL A 27 -4.43 13.16 20.24
CA VAL A 27 -4.41 14.33 19.33
C VAL A 27 -3.49 14.14 18.13
N THR A 28 -2.86 12.99 18.00
CA THR A 28 -2.20 12.60 16.77
C THR A 28 -3.26 12.26 15.72
N ALA A 29 -3.27 12.99 14.61
CA ALA A 29 -3.68 12.37 13.37
C ALA A 29 -2.76 11.16 13.21
N GLY A 30 -3.31 9.94 13.11
CA GLY A 30 -2.50 8.76 12.82
C GLY A 30 -1.81 9.00 11.47
N SER A 31 -0.62 9.57 11.49
CA SER A 31 0.24 9.58 10.33
C SER A 31 0.63 8.13 10.07
N PHE A 32 0.98 7.81 8.83
CA PHE A 32 1.52 6.51 8.44
C PHE A 32 2.91 6.23 9.08
N SER A 33 3.26 6.91 10.17
CA SER A 33 4.53 6.80 10.90
C SER A 33 4.74 5.48 11.62
N GLY A 34 3.80 4.52 11.49
CA GLY A 34 3.91 3.16 12.03
C GLY A 34 4.76 2.20 11.17
N LEU A 35 5.19 2.61 9.97
CA LEU A 35 6.04 1.77 9.10
C LEU A 35 7.51 1.68 9.54
N THR A 36 7.88 2.19 10.72
CA THR A 36 9.27 2.12 11.21
C THR A 36 9.66 0.75 11.77
N ALA A 37 8.67 -0.11 12.09
CA ALA A 37 8.84 -1.52 12.42
C ALA A 37 7.47 -2.21 12.43
N ALA A 38 6.83 -2.37 11.27
CA ALA A 38 5.49 -2.95 11.19
C ALA A 38 5.50 -4.42 11.68
N ILE A 39 5.24 -4.63 12.97
CA ILE A 39 5.05 -5.94 13.62
C ILE A 39 3.58 -6.37 13.66
N ALA A 40 2.69 -5.55 13.09
CA ALA A 40 1.24 -5.76 13.08
C ALA A 40 0.63 -5.37 11.73
N THR A 41 -0.53 -5.93 11.44
CA THR A 41 -1.32 -5.64 10.23
C THR A 41 -1.79 -4.19 10.22
N ASN A 42 -1.52 -3.48 9.13
CA ASN A 42 -2.10 -2.17 8.86
C ASN A 42 -3.23 -2.32 7.84
N THR A 43 -4.36 -1.68 8.08
CA THR A 43 -5.54 -1.74 7.20
C THR A 43 -5.98 -0.33 6.82
N ILE A 44 -6.22 -0.11 5.53
CA ILE A 44 -6.85 1.10 5.00
C ILE A 44 -8.25 0.69 4.53
N ALA A 45 -9.30 1.15 5.22
CA ALA A 45 -10.70 0.73 4.96
C ALA A 45 -11.70 1.91 4.92
N ASN A 46 -11.23 3.12 4.56
CA ASN A 46 -12.00 4.36 4.68
C ASN A 46 -12.74 4.77 3.38
N GLY A 47 -13.36 3.81 2.67
CA GLY A 47 -14.08 4.05 1.40
C GLY A 47 -13.17 4.02 0.16
N ASP A 48 -13.54 4.74 -0.90
CA ASP A 48 -12.86 4.75 -2.20
C ASP A 48 -11.55 5.56 -2.18
N TYR A 49 -10.55 5.06 -1.46
CA TYR A 49 -9.29 5.77 -1.24
C TYR A 49 -8.18 5.24 -2.14
N ASN A 50 -8.10 5.79 -3.37
CA ASN A 50 -7.09 5.39 -4.34
C ASN A 50 -5.65 5.68 -3.84
N GLN A 51 -4.79 4.65 -3.85
CA GLN A 51 -3.38 4.77 -3.51
C GLN A 51 -2.56 4.96 -4.79
N ASN A 52 -2.10 6.19 -5.04
CA ASN A 52 -1.28 6.49 -6.22
C ASN A 52 0.21 6.37 -5.91
N TRP A 53 0.88 5.44 -6.57
CA TRP A 53 2.33 5.24 -6.50
C TRP A 53 2.93 5.60 -7.86
N THR A 54 3.57 6.76 -7.96
CA THR A 54 4.14 7.27 -9.21
C THR A 54 5.61 7.61 -9.01
N TRP A 55 6.45 7.28 -9.98
CA TRP A 55 7.91 7.45 -9.88
C TRP A 55 8.49 8.17 -11.09
N THR A 56 9.52 8.97 -10.84
CA THR A 56 10.39 9.51 -11.91
C THR A 56 11.54 8.52 -12.12
N LYS A 57 11.37 7.56 -13.04
CA LYS A 57 12.37 6.51 -13.29
C LYS A 57 13.47 7.00 -14.24
N THR A 58 14.59 7.45 -13.70
CA THR A 58 15.77 7.89 -14.48
C THR A 58 16.91 6.87 -14.51
N THR A 59 16.96 5.94 -13.54
CA THR A 59 17.95 4.87 -13.48
C THR A 59 17.41 3.59 -14.10
N ALA A 60 18.11 3.02 -15.09
CA ALA A 60 17.63 1.86 -15.84
C ALA A 60 17.48 0.60 -14.96
N THR A 61 18.44 0.36 -14.07
CA THR A 61 18.63 -0.92 -13.36
C THR A 61 17.82 -1.07 -12.07
N LYS A 62 17.10 -0.05 -11.63
CA LYS A 62 16.32 -0.12 -10.38
C LYS A 62 14.83 -0.26 -10.67
N PRO A 63 14.12 -1.19 -10.00
CA PRO A 63 12.67 -1.21 -10.03
C PRO A 63 12.12 0.03 -9.34
N ALA A 64 10.95 0.49 -9.78
CA ALA A 64 10.27 1.60 -9.14
C ALA A 64 9.61 1.19 -7.81
N LEU A 65 9.14 -0.07 -7.74
CA LEU A 65 8.63 -0.73 -6.55
C LEU A 65 9.24 -2.13 -6.45
N PHE A 66 9.70 -2.50 -5.25
CA PHE A 66 10.13 -3.85 -4.92
C PHE A 66 9.29 -4.34 -3.74
N ILE A 67 8.64 -5.51 -3.92
CA ILE A 67 7.92 -6.22 -2.87
C ILE A 67 8.65 -7.55 -2.70
N GLY A 68 9.16 -7.81 -1.50
CA GLY A 68 9.94 -9.00 -1.22
C GLY A 68 10.36 -9.05 0.25
N GLU A 69 10.85 -10.21 0.68
CA GLU A 69 11.36 -10.44 2.02
C GLU A 69 12.89 -10.27 2.08
N THR A 70 13.40 -9.82 3.23
CA THR A 70 14.85 -9.72 3.48
C THR A 70 15.43 -11.02 4.04
N THR A 71 14.59 -11.96 4.47
CA THR A 71 14.95 -13.27 5.01
C THR A 71 13.86 -14.25 4.60
N ALA A 72 14.24 -15.43 4.12
CA ALA A 72 13.30 -16.40 3.55
C ALA A 72 12.31 -16.93 4.60
N SER A 73 11.03 -16.95 4.27
CA SER A 73 10.02 -17.65 5.04
C SER A 73 10.22 -19.17 4.97
N SER A 74 10.06 -19.86 6.09
CA SER A 74 10.01 -21.33 6.18
C SER A 74 8.58 -21.87 6.40
N ALA A 75 7.57 -21.01 6.34
CA ALA A 75 6.17 -21.38 6.56
C ALA A 75 5.54 -22.05 5.32
N THR A 76 4.62 -22.99 5.55
CA THR A 76 3.77 -23.56 4.49
C THR A 76 2.81 -22.49 3.98
N ASP A 77 2.62 -22.43 2.66
CA ASP A 77 1.74 -21.46 1.98
C ASP A 77 2.07 -19.98 2.25
N ALA A 78 3.36 -19.66 2.44
CA ALA A 78 3.80 -18.27 2.62
C ALA A 78 3.55 -17.44 1.34
N VAL A 79 2.75 -16.37 1.46
CA VAL A 79 2.42 -15.46 0.35
C VAL A 79 3.11 -14.10 0.57
N ILE A 80 3.93 -13.67 -0.39
CA ILE A 80 4.60 -12.35 -0.36
C ILE A 80 3.63 -11.23 -0.77
N LEU A 81 2.74 -11.51 -1.72
CA LEU A 81 1.72 -10.57 -2.20
C LEU A 81 0.43 -11.32 -2.49
N GLU A 82 -0.63 -10.97 -1.77
CA GLU A 82 -1.98 -11.43 -2.03
C GLU A 82 -2.81 -10.28 -2.61
N LEU A 83 -3.51 -10.57 -3.70
CA LEU A 83 -4.51 -9.69 -4.30
C LEU A 83 -5.83 -10.45 -4.30
N THR A 84 -6.81 -9.96 -3.56
CA THR A 84 -8.08 -10.64 -3.38
C THR A 84 -9.25 -9.67 -3.46
N THR A 85 -10.41 -10.21 -3.81
CA THR A 85 -11.68 -9.49 -3.84
C THR A 85 -12.70 -10.19 -2.96
N ALA A 86 -13.66 -9.43 -2.41
CA ALA A 86 -14.77 -10.02 -1.67
C ALA A 86 -15.60 -10.97 -2.55
N ALA A 87 -16.29 -11.94 -1.93
CA ALA A 87 -17.00 -13.04 -2.60
C ALA A 87 -18.09 -12.66 -3.64
N ALA A 88 -18.52 -11.39 -3.67
CA ALA A 88 -19.48 -10.86 -4.64
C ALA A 88 -18.95 -9.64 -5.41
N SER A 89 -17.64 -9.39 -5.33
CA SER A 89 -17.00 -8.28 -6.03
C SER A 89 -17.03 -8.52 -7.54
N THR A 90 -17.26 -7.46 -8.30
CA THR A 90 -17.11 -7.44 -9.77
C THR A 90 -15.78 -6.78 -10.20
N ALA A 91 -14.92 -6.43 -9.24
CA ALA A 91 -13.62 -5.83 -9.52
C ALA A 91 -12.59 -6.87 -9.96
N TRP A 92 -11.62 -6.45 -10.77
CA TRP A 92 -10.49 -7.28 -11.16
C TRP A 92 -9.38 -7.16 -10.11
N PRO A 93 -8.94 -8.27 -9.47
CA PRO A 93 -7.89 -8.21 -8.45
C PRO A 93 -6.54 -7.71 -9.00
N LEU A 94 -6.28 -7.88 -10.31
CA LEU A 94 -5.02 -7.46 -10.93
C LEU A 94 -5.21 -7.05 -12.39
N GLN A 95 -4.66 -5.88 -12.76
CA GLN A 95 -4.47 -5.45 -14.13
C GLN A 95 -3.07 -4.87 -14.32
N VAL A 96 -2.40 -5.28 -15.40
CA VAL A 96 -1.14 -4.71 -15.87
C VAL A 96 -1.36 -4.12 -17.26
N LYS A 97 -0.91 -2.87 -17.43
CA LYS A 97 -1.01 -2.11 -18.67
C LYS A 97 0.36 -1.74 -19.21
N ALA A 98 0.50 -1.83 -20.52
CA ALA A 98 1.58 -1.17 -21.25
C ALA A 98 1.01 0.09 -21.91
N ARG A 99 1.44 1.26 -21.41
CA ARG A 99 0.82 2.55 -21.78
C ARG A 99 -0.68 2.49 -21.43
N THR A 100 -1.57 2.63 -22.41
CA THR A 100 -3.03 2.58 -22.21
C THR A 100 -3.62 1.18 -22.44
N SER A 101 -2.89 0.26 -23.06
CA SER A 101 -3.37 -1.07 -23.41
C SER A 101 -3.19 -2.04 -22.25
N GLN A 102 -4.25 -2.79 -21.92
CA GLN A 102 -4.12 -3.96 -21.06
C GLN A 102 -3.20 -4.99 -21.74
N VAL A 103 -2.32 -5.62 -20.96
CA VAL A 103 -1.45 -6.71 -21.44
C VAL A 103 -1.60 -7.98 -20.63
N PHE A 104 -1.92 -7.85 -19.35
CA PHE A 104 -2.18 -8.97 -18.45
C PHE A 104 -3.25 -8.58 -17.42
N ALA A 105 -4.14 -9.51 -17.06
CA ALA A 105 -5.05 -9.35 -15.93
C ALA A 105 -5.63 -10.68 -15.43
N ILE A 106 -6.18 -10.61 -14.22
CA ILE A 106 -7.04 -11.64 -13.63
C ILE A 106 -8.40 -10.99 -13.42
N GLU A 107 -9.44 -11.58 -13.99
CA GLU A 107 -10.83 -11.09 -13.86
C GLU A 107 -11.47 -11.52 -12.54
N GLU A 108 -12.63 -10.94 -12.22
CA GLU A 108 -13.42 -11.30 -11.04
C GLU A 108 -13.81 -12.79 -11.01
N SER A 109 -13.95 -13.40 -12.19
CA SER A 109 -14.24 -14.83 -12.36
C SER A 109 -13.02 -15.73 -12.16
N GLY A 110 -11.82 -15.15 -11.95
CA GLY A 110 -10.54 -15.88 -11.92
C GLY A 110 -9.94 -16.13 -13.31
N ALA A 111 -10.60 -15.71 -14.39
CA ALA A 111 -10.06 -15.86 -15.75
C ALA A 111 -8.77 -15.05 -15.93
N VAL A 112 -7.74 -15.67 -16.51
CA VAL A 112 -6.49 -14.99 -16.87
C VAL A 112 -6.59 -14.47 -18.29
N LYS A 113 -6.37 -13.16 -18.45
CA LYS A 113 -6.30 -12.50 -19.76
C LYS A 113 -4.87 -12.10 -20.07
N VAL A 114 -4.39 -12.54 -21.23
CA VAL A 114 -3.12 -12.10 -21.82
C VAL A 114 -3.41 -11.53 -23.20
N SER A 115 -2.94 -10.30 -23.45
CA SER A 115 -3.10 -9.65 -24.75
C SER A 115 -1.83 -8.92 -25.14
N SER A 116 -1.39 -9.04 -26.39
CA SER A 116 -0.17 -8.39 -26.85
C SER A 116 -0.33 -7.84 -28.26
N ALA A 117 -0.16 -6.52 -28.39
CA ALA A 117 -0.02 -5.88 -29.70
C ALA A 117 1.40 -6.07 -30.28
N GLY A 118 2.40 -6.36 -29.44
CA GLY A 118 3.81 -6.52 -29.81
C GLY A 118 4.29 -7.97 -29.95
N GLY A 119 3.38 -8.94 -30.00
CA GLY A 119 3.69 -10.36 -30.07
C GLY A 119 3.69 -11.07 -28.70
N PHE A 120 3.55 -12.39 -28.72
CA PHE A 120 3.58 -13.25 -27.54
C PHE A 120 4.84 -14.11 -27.61
N TRP A 121 5.75 -13.91 -26.66
CA TRP A 121 7.02 -14.64 -26.61
C TRP A 121 6.91 -15.76 -25.58
N LEU A 122 6.96 -17.00 -26.07
CA LEU A 122 7.10 -18.20 -25.26
C LEU A 122 8.54 -18.67 -25.38
N SER A 123 9.29 -18.68 -24.28
CA SER A 123 10.58 -19.37 -24.22
C SER A 123 10.39 -20.64 -23.40
N GLY A 124 10.56 -21.81 -24.03
CA GLY A 124 10.61 -23.07 -23.32
C GLY A 124 11.96 -23.24 -22.63
N TYR A 125 11.97 -23.85 -21.45
CA TYR A 125 13.18 -24.47 -20.90
C TYR A 125 13.27 -25.86 -21.55
N ALA A 126 14.40 -26.17 -22.19
CA ALA A 126 14.72 -27.56 -22.51
C ALA A 126 15.38 -28.15 -21.26
N ASP A 127 14.84 -29.25 -20.77
CA ASP A 127 15.47 -30.04 -19.70
C ASP A 127 16.84 -30.57 -20.13
#